data_AF-A0A1D2NEE8-F1
#
_entry.id   AF-A0A1D2NEE8-F1
#
_cell.length_a   1.000
_cell.length_b   1.000
_cell.length_c   1.000
_cell.angle_alpha   90.00
_cell.angle_beta   90.00
_cell.angle_gamma   90.00
#
_symmetry.space_group_name_H-M   'P 1'
#
loop_
_entity.id
_entity.type
_entity.pdbx_description
1 polymer ?
#
loop_
_entity_poly.entity_id
_entity_poly.type
_entity_poly.pdbx_seq_one_letter_code
_entity_poly.pdbx_strand_id
1 'polypeptide(L)'
;METSAGYLFWWALVFIISASVLSPSSCSVEGKSSGSDVQVSEKKSILFLLPLSSKSHKHVFEPLIRGLANNGHEIIVIAATKSSNMPPNVREIVVVKDEEIFDDWADPLENRKKGKLGTLLWISTLPFVFCFYGMLTYFEAPFISLATLPPWNVISLQMGTHLPPSFIPVPFFTLPEKMNFLQRVQNNLFDWMVPYIMRYFYTAKLEKVYQNQLGSHYPSAEEIEANASMMLTNSHFSLNPKMPLLPDIVEVGGMHLRPSKPLPKELETFLSDAKDGFILFSLGSIVRAKNMPEEMRKTFLRVFAKIKQKVIWKWETESMPDTPPNVKISKWLPQQDILGHPNIKLFMTHGGLLSVQEAVYHGVPLLGLPVFGDQDINVAQAENAGFALSQEILEVNEDDLLAKIDRLLTENRFREKIKQLSKVMRDQPQSPLERSLFWSEYVMRHKGAPHLRSPARDLNWIQYHSVDVAAFVFFIFSTTVLLLLYVLRKLCACFISKRNSENYDRKKKLK
;
A
#
# COMPACT_ATOMS: atom_id res chain seq x y z
N MET A 1 -8.67 -22.45 25.30
CA MET A 1 -7.20 -22.35 25.33
C MET A 1 -6.65 -23.61 24.68
N GLU A 2 -6.46 -23.58 23.37
CA GLU A 2 -5.55 -24.48 22.63
C GLU A 2 -5.38 -23.81 21.26
N THR A 3 -4.25 -23.13 21.16
CA THR A 3 -3.94 -22.02 20.27
C THR A 3 -2.79 -22.41 19.37
N SER A 4 -2.90 -22.06 18.08
CA SER A 4 -1.79 -21.46 17.32
C SER A 4 -0.55 -22.31 17.00
N ALA A 5 -0.66 -23.43 16.29
CA ALA A 5 0.55 -24.12 15.77
C ALA A 5 0.40 -24.91 14.45
N GLY A 6 -0.70 -24.76 13.70
CA GLY A 6 -1.10 -25.78 12.70
C GLY A 6 -1.05 -25.44 11.22
N TYR A 7 -0.39 -24.37 10.75
CA TYR A 7 -0.50 -23.98 9.33
C TYR A 7 0.83 -23.64 8.68
N LEU A 8 1.64 -24.68 8.44
CA LEU A 8 2.74 -24.69 7.49
C LEU A 8 2.77 -26.10 6.94
N PHE A 9 2.17 -26.35 5.77
CA PHE A 9 2.59 -27.37 4.80
C PHE A 9 1.49 -27.52 3.72
N TRP A 10 1.94 -27.46 2.46
CA TRP A 10 1.37 -28.01 1.22
C TRP A 10 1.05 -27.03 0.07
N TRP A 11 1.34 -27.57 -1.13
CA TRP A 11 1.02 -27.15 -2.52
C TRP A 11 2.08 -26.28 -3.22
N ALA A 12 2.56 -26.55 -4.45
CA ALA A 12 2.07 -27.39 -5.54
C ALA A 12 3.21 -27.81 -6.53
N LEU A 13 2.87 -28.69 -7.47
CA LEU A 13 3.72 -29.37 -8.47
C LEU A 13 3.19 -29.08 -9.91
N VAL A 14 4.08 -29.06 -10.92
CA VAL A 14 3.89 -29.42 -12.38
C VAL A 14 3.14 -28.45 -13.31
N PHE A 15 3.44 -28.17 -14.60
CA PHE A 15 4.52 -28.40 -15.62
C PHE A 15 4.32 -27.39 -16.80
N ILE A 16 5.32 -27.24 -17.68
CA ILE A 16 5.48 -26.26 -18.79
C ILE A 16 5.28 -26.92 -20.18
N ILE A 17 4.79 -26.17 -21.19
CA ILE A 17 5.17 -26.32 -22.62
C ILE A 17 5.30 -24.91 -23.28
N SER A 18 6.35 -24.68 -24.09
CA SER A 18 6.62 -23.42 -24.82
C SER A 18 6.97 -23.66 -26.31
N ALA A 19 6.85 -22.60 -27.12
CA ALA A 19 7.48 -22.49 -28.44
C ALA A 19 7.92 -21.04 -28.75
N SER A 20 8.98 -20.92 -29.54
CA SER A 20 10.04 -19.90 -29.43
C SER A 20 10.02 -18.79 -30.50
N VAL A 21 10.57 -17.62 -30.09
CA VAL A 21 11.51 -16.70 -30.79
C VAL A 21 11.09 -15.99 -32.08
N LEU A 22 11.33 -14.67 -32.12
CA LEU A 22 12.12 -13.98 -33.16
C LEU A 22 12.50 -12.54 -32.72
N SER A 23 13.80 -12.24 -32.75
CA SER A 23 14.39 -10.89 -32.92
C SER A 23 14.71 -10.69 -34.43
N PRO A 24 15.16 -9.53 -34.98
CA PRO A 24 16.39 -8.84 -34.53
C PRO A 24 16.54 -7.30 -34.75
N SER A 25 17.45 -6.73 -33.94
CA SER A 25 18.54 -5.76 -34.24
C SER A 25 18.34 -4.35 -34.85
N SER A 26 18.92 -3.38 -34.11
CA SER A 26 19.83 -2.27 -34.49
C SER A 26 19.37 -1.07 -35.34
N CYS A 27 19.57 0.16 -34.82
CA CYS A 27 20.34 1.24 -35.48
C CYS A 27 20.58 2.46 -34.56
N SER A 28 21.79 3.02 -34.65
CA SER A 28 22.31 4.23 -34.01
C SER A 28 22.33 5.42 -34.98
N VAL A 29 22.05 6.65 -34.54
CA VAL A 29 22.50 7.89 -35.20
C VAL A 29 22.66 9.03 -34.17
N GLU A 30 23.79 9.74 -34.22
CA GLU A 30 24.07 11.01 -33.54
C GLU A 30 23.53 12.22 -34.33
N GLY A 31 23.15 13.29 -33.62
CA GLY A 31 22.96 14.62 -34.20
C GLY A 31 22.73 15.69 -33.13
N LYS A 32 23.59 16.71 -33.09
CA LYS A 32 23.44 17.94 -32.28
C LYS A 32 22.91 19.08 -33.17
N SER A 33 21.90 19.83 -32.72
CA SER A 33 21.87 21.30 -32.81
C SER A 33 20.75 21.91 -31.95
N SER A 34 21.01 23.12 -31.49
CA SER A 34 20.34 23.92 -30.45
C SER A 34 19.09 24.69 -30.89
N GLY A 35 18.13 24.86 -29.98
CA GLY A 35 17.18 25.99 -30.00
C GLY A 35 15.82 25.71 -29.36
N SER A 36 15.67 25.99 -28.05
CA SER A 36 14.40 26.10 -27.31
C SER A 36 13.35 25.01 -27.56
N ASP A 37 13.69 23.76 -27.27
CA ASP A 37 12.73 22.66 -27.26
C ASP A 37 12.20 22.45 -25.84
N VAL A 38 10.88 22.62 -25.66
CA VAL A 38 10.16 21.71 -24.77
C VAL A 38 10.53 20.33 -25.28
N GLN A 39 11.45 19.64 -24.59
CA GLN A 39 11.93 18.33 -25.01
C GLN A 39 10.70 17.45 -25.22
N VAL A 40 10.36 17.21 -26.49
CA VAL A 40 9.52 16.10 -26.89
C VAL A 40 10.28 14.89 -26.36
N SER A 41 9.77 14.31 -25.28
CA SER A 41 10.27 13.07 -24.70
C SER A 41 10.49 12.10 -25.84
N GLU A 42 11.75 11.70 -26.07
CA GLU A 42 12.10 10.76 -27.13
C GLU A 42 11.21 9.53 -26.97
N LYS A 43 10.42 9.19 -28.00
CA LYS A 43 9.44 8.11 -27.94
C LYS A 43 10.12 6.81 -27.46
N LYS A 44 9.71 6.32 -26.29
CA LYS A 44 10.20 5.07 -25.67
C LYS A 44 9.15 3.97 -25.71
N SER A 45 9.63 2.72 -25.68
CA SER A 45 8.82 1.54 -25.38
C SER A 45 8.85 1.26 -23.88
N ILE A 46 7.69 1.15 -23.25
CA ILE A 46 7.55 0.99 -21.80
C ILE A 46 6.80 -0.31 -21.51
N LEU A 47 7.35 -1.13 -20.63
CA LEU A 47 6.73 -2.37 -20.16
C LEU A 47 6.12 -2.16 -18.77
N PHE A 48 4.81 -2.35 -18.65
CA PHE A 48 4.11 -2.49 -17.38
C PHE A 48 3.97 -3.98 -17.04
N LEU A 49 4.51 -4.38 -15.90
CA LEU A 49 4.48 -5.75 -15.41
C LEU A 49 3.53 -5.87 -14.22
N LEU A 50 2.27 -6.26 -14.49
CA LEU A 50 1.18 -6.41 -13.53
C LEU A 50 0.56 -7.83 -13.57
N PRO A 51 1.38 -8.91 -13.60
CA PRO A 51 0.96 -10.24 -14.06
C PRO A 51 -0.09 -10.90 -13.17
N LEU A 52 -0.17 -10.53 -11.89
CA LEU A 52 -1.08 -11.12 -10.89
C LEU A 52 -1.94 -10.06 -10.19
N SER A 53 -2.15 -8.94 -10.87
CA SER A 53 -2.97 -7.85 -10.35
C SER A 53 -4.45 -8.14 -10.57
N SER A 54 -5.27 -8.12 -9.51
CA SER A 54 -6.72 -8.07 -9.69
C SER A 54 -7.12 -6.81 -10.48
N LYS A 55 -8.35 -6.79 -11.02
CA LYS A 55 -8.86 -5.61 -11.74
C LYS A 55 -8.66 -4.29 -10.97
N SER A 56 -8.83 -4.29 -9.65
CA SER A 56 -8.63 -3.08 -8.84
C SER A 56 -7.17 -2.64 -8.76
N HIS A 57 -6.21 -3.57 -8.66
CA HIS A 57 -4.78 -3.26 -8.62
C HIS A 57 -4.31 -2.64 -9.95
N LYS A 58 -4.78 -3.19 -11.07
CA LYS A 58 -4.51 -2.62 -12.39
C LYS A 58 -5.11 -1.22 -12.54
N HIS A 59 -6.34 -1.03 -12.06
CA HIS A 59 -7.06 0.24 -12.17
C HIS A 59 -6.33 1.43 -11.52
N VAL A 60 -5.51 1.17 -10.48
CA VAL A 60 -4.65 2.21 -9.87
C VAL A 60 -3.73 2.87 -10.89
N PHE A 61 -3.15 2.08 -11.79
CA PHE A 61 -2.10 2.51 -12.72
C PHE A 61 -2.60 2.71 -14.15
N GLU A 62 -3.83 2.32 -14.48
CA GLU A 62 -4.45 2.60 -15.78
C GLU A 62 -4.35 4.08 -16.20
N PRO A 63 -4.56 5.08 -15.31
CA PRO A 63 -4.38 6.48 -15.68
C PRO A 63 -2.95 6.80 -16.14
N LEU A 64 -1.93 6.24 -15.46
CA LEU A 64 -0.52 6.42 -15.82
C LEU A 64 -0.21 5.76 -17.16
N ILE A 65 -0.68 4.52 -17.38
CA ILE A 65 -0.53 3.80 -18.66
C ILE A 65 -1.10 4.63 -19.81
N ARG A 66 -2.33 5.16 -19.63
CA ARG A 66 -2.98 6.01 -20.63
C ARG A 66 -2.25 7.33 -20.84
N GLY A 67 -1.81 7.97 -19.77
CA GLY A 67 -1.09 9.24 -19.84
C GLY A 67 0.23 9.10 -20.60
N LEU A 68 1.03 8.07 -20.32
CA LEU A 68 2.27 7.81 -21.05
C LEU A 68 2.02 7.48 -22.53
N ALA A 69 1.00 6.68 -22.81
CA ALA A 69 0.59 6.42 -24.18
C ALA A 69 0.17 7.71 -24.92
N ASN A 70 -0.60 8.59 -24.26
CA ASN A 70 -1.00 9.87 -24.82
C ASN A 70 0.17 10.84 -25.01
N ASN A 71 1.24 10.71 -24.22
CA ASN A 71 2.52 11.41 -24.43
C ASN A 71 3.34 10.83 -25.59
N GLY A 72 2.83 9.81 -26.29
CA GLY A 72 3.40 9.25 -27.51
C GLY A 72 4.23 7.98 -27.32
N HIS A 73 4.38 7.48 -26.09
CA HIS A 73 5.15 6.26 -25.79
C HIS A 73 4.45 4.99 -26.29
N GLU A 74 5.20 3.97 -26.72
CA GLU A 74 4.65 2.64 -26.99
C GLU A 74 4.55 1.88 -25.68
N ILE A 75 3.38 1.35 -25.34
CA ILE A 75 3.17 0.69 -24.05
C ILE A 75 2.82 -0.78 -24.25
N ILE A 76 3.54 -1.66 -23.55
CA ILE A 76 3.19 -3.08 -23.41
C ILE A 76 2.75 -3.29 -21.95
N VAL A 77 1.59 -3.90 -21.76
CA VAL A 77 1.06 -4.21 -20.42
C VAL A 77 0.90 -5.72 -20.31
N ILE A 78 1.65 -6.34 -19.42
CA ILE A 78 1.44 -7.73 -19.00
C ILE A 78 0.54 -7.71 -17.77
N ALA A 79 -0.71 -8.19 -17.88
CA ALA A 79 -1.67 -8.13 -16.79
C ALA A 79 -2.66 -9.31 -16.78
N ALA A 80 -3.37 -9.51 -15.68
CA ALA A 80 -4.37 -10.58 -15.57
C ALA A 80 -5.72 -10.27 -16.25
N THR A 81 -5.97 -9.00 -16.56
CA THR A 81 -7.21 -8.51 -17.16
C THR A 81 -6.93 -7.52 -18.29
N LYS A 82 -7.84 -7.41 -19.26
CA LYS A 82 -7.81 -6.33 -20.27
C LYS A 82 -8.61 -5.12 -19.82
N SER A 83 -8.13 -3.95 -20.17
CA SER A 83 -8.81 -2.68 -19.94
C SER A 83 -9.70 -2.36 -21.13
N SER A 84 -10.80 -1.66 -20.88
CA SER A 84 -11.68 -1.19 -21.96
C SER A 84 -11.12 0.08 -22.59
N ASN A 85 -11.22 0.22 -23.92
CA ASN A 85 -10.92 1.46 -24.65
C ASN A 85 -9.52 2.04 -24.37
N MET A 86 -8.47 1.23 -24.43
CA MET A 86 -7.08 1.72 -24.31
C MET A 86 -6.63 2.48 -25.57
N PRO A 87 -5.68 3.43 -25.46
CA PRO A 87 -5.07 4.07 -26.63
C PRO A 87 -4.47 3.05 -27.61
N PRO A 88 -4.43 3.34 -28.92
CA PRO A 88 -4.04 2.38 -29.95
C PRO A 88 -2.58 1.90 -29.85
N ASN A 89 -1.71 2.71 -29.26
CA ASN A 89 -0.31 2.41 -28.94
C ASN A 89 -0.12 1.68 -27.59
N VAL A 90 -1.17 1.06 -27.06
CA VAL A 90 -1.11 0.18 -25.89
C VAL A 90 -1.45 -1.25 -26.29
N ARG A 91 -0.50 -2.17 -26.07
CA ARG A 91 -0.67 -3.60 -26.27
C ARG A 91 -0.78 -4.33 -24.94
N GLU A 92 -1.92 -4.95 -24.69
CA GLU A 92 -2.15 -5.74 -23.47
C GLU A 92 -2.01 -7.24 -23.73
N ILE A 93 -1.15 -7.89 -22.95
CA ILE A 93 -0.87 -9.33 -22.97
C ILE A 93 -1.44 -9.93 -21.68
N VAL A 94 -2.39 -10.85 -21.83
CA VAL A 94 -2.97 -11.57 -20.68
C VAL A 94 -2.25 -12.89 -20.53
N VAL A 95 -1.55 -13.06 -19.41
CA VAL A 95 -0.71 -14.25 -19.13
C VAL A 95 -1.44 -15.25 -18.23
N VAL A 96 -2.17 -14.77 -17.23
CA VAL A 96 -3.03 -15.58 -16.35
C VAL A 96 -4.36 -14.84 -16.21
N LYS A 97 -5.50 -15.51 -16.32
CA LYS A 97 -6.79 -14.82 -16.18
C LYS A 97 -7.11 -14.55 -14.71
N ASP A 98 -7.76 -13.42 -14.43
CA ASP A 98 -8.27 -13.05 -13.10
C ASP A 98 -9.11 -14.19 -12.47
N GLU A 99 -9.95 -14.82 -13.28
CA GLU A 99 -10.77 -15.99 -12.92
C GLU A 99 -9.92 -17.17 -12.45
N GLU A 100 -8.83 -17.49 -13.15
CA GLU A 100 -7.92 -18.57 -12.78
C GLU A 100 -7.12 -18.25 -11.50
N ILE A 101 -6.91 -16.97 -11.18
CA ILE A 101 -6.21 -16.55 -9.96
C ILE A 101 -7.15 -16.61 -8.75
N PHE A 102 -8.40 -16.15 -8.92
CA PHE A 102 -9.32 -15.88 -7.80
C PHE A 102 -10.48 -16.88 -7.69
N ASP A 103 -10.82 -17.68 -8.69
CA ASP A 103 -11.87 -18.70 -8.56
C ASP A 103 -11.39 -19.92 -7.75
N ASP A 104 -10.08 -20.19 -7.72
CA ASP A 104 -9.47 -21.17 -6.80
C ASP A 104 -9.45 -20.66 -5.34
N TRP A 105 -9.66 -19.36 -5.12
CA TRP A 105 -9.76 -18.81 -3.78
C TRP A 105 -11.14 -19.11 -3.23
N ALA A 106 -11.20 -19.74 -2.06
CA ALA A 106 -12.45 -19.85 -1.33
C ALA A 106 -13.08 -18.46 -1.15
N ASP A 107 -14.41 -18.40 -1.17
CA ASP A 107 -15.16 -17.15 -1.08
C ASP A 107 -14.66 -16.27 0.09
N PRO A 108 -14.40 -14.96 -0.12
CA PRO A 108 -13.85 -14.10 0.92
C PRO A 108 -14.69 -14.05 2.21
N LEU A 109 -16.02 -14.08 2.11
CA LEU A 109 -16.89 -14.10 3.29
C LEU A 109 -16.75 -15.44 4.03
N GLU A 110 -16.71 -16.56 3.30
CA GLU A 110 -16.49 -17.88 3.89
C GLU A 110 -15.10 -18.01 4.56
N ASN A 111 -14.07 -17.42 3.96
CA ASN A 111 -12.74 -17.39 4.56
C ASN A 111 -12.70 -16.52 5.83
N ARG A 112 -13.43 -15.38 5.85
CA ARG A 112 -13.53 -14.52 7.03
C ARG A 112 -14.22 -15.27 8.18
N LYS A 113 -15.31 -15.99 7.89
CA LYS A 113 -16.01 -16.84 8.86
C LYS A 113 -15.11 -17.91 9.47
N LYS A 114 -14.22 -18.50 8.67
CA LYS A 114 -13.27 -19.54 9.14
C LYS A 114 -12.08 -18.97 9.93
N GLY A 115 -12.00 -17.64 10.12
CA GLY A 115 -10.85 -16.98 10.74
C GLY A 115 -9.56 -17.10 9.93
N LYS A 116 -9.64 -17.50 8.65
CA LYS A 116 -8.46 -17.76 7.80
C LYS A 116 -7.86 -16.49 7.20
N LEU A 117 -8.53 -15.35 7.38
CA LEU A 117 -8.30 -14.13 6.62
C LEU A 117 -7.47 -13.06 7.36
N GLY A 118 -7.20 -13.24 8.66
CA GLY A 118 -6.14 -12.47 9.33
C GLY A 118 -4.76 -12.65 8.66
N THR A 119 -4.62 -13.70 7.84
CA THR A 119 -3.40 -14.07 7.10
C THR A 119 -3.33 -13.48 5.69
N LEU A 120 -4.40 -12.87 5.16
CA LEU A 120 -4.50 -12.42 3.75
C LEU A 120 -4.29 -10.90 3.58
N LEU A 121 -3.74 -10.22 4.59
CA LEU A 121 -3.00 -8.95 4.41
C LEU A 121 -1.65 -9.17 3.70
N TRP A 122 -1.29 -10.43 3.50
CA TRP A 122 -0.21 -10.90 2.68
C TRP A 122 -0.79 -11.61 1.46
N ILE A 123 -0.16 -11.44 0.29
CA ILE A 123 -0.38 -12.25 -0.94
C ILE A 123 -1.34 -11.62 -1.98
N SER A 124 -1.13 -10.39 -2.42
CA SER A 124 -1.60 -10.00 -3.78
C SER A 124 -0.58 -9.28 -4.63
N THR A 125 0.40 -8.59 -4.04
CA THR A 125 1.41 -7.87 -4.83
C THR A 125 2.86 -8.25 -4.53
N LEU A 126 3.25 -8.45 -3.27
CA LEU A 126 4.67 -8.68 -2.94
C LEU A 126 5.17 -10.09 -3.30
N PRO A 127 4.64 -11.20 -2.76
CA PRO A 127 5.16 -12.55 -3.03
C PRO A 127 5.12 -12.94 -4.52
N PHE A 128 4.13 -12.43 -5.24
CA PHE A 128 3.82 -12.84 -6.60
C PHE A 128 4.67 -12.15 -7.67
N VAL A 129 5.15 -10.93 -7.40
CA VAL A 129 5.99 -10.18 -8.35
C VAL A 129 7.44 -10.67 -8.29
N PHE A 130 7.90 -11.26 -7.17
CA PHE A 130 9.26 -11.82 -7.06
C PHE A 130 9.58 -12.87 -8.14
N CYS A 131 8.61 -13.68 -8.57
CA CYS A 131 8.81 -14.64 -9.67
C CYS A 131 9.15 -13.95 -11.00
N PHE A 132 8.75 -12.69 -11.16
CA PHE A 132 8.98 -11.88 -12.35
C PHE A 132 10.18 -10.93 -12.20
N TYR A 133 10.85 -10.88 -11.04
CA TYR A 133 12.02 -10.02 -10.84
C TYR A 133 13.18 -10.39 -11.76
N GLY A 134 13.34 -11.68 -12.08
CA GLY A 134 14.27 -12.13 -13.10
C GLY A 134 14.03 -11.49 -14.48
N MET A 135 12.80 -11.09 -14.80
CA MET A 135 12.52 -10.36 -16.05
C MET A 135 13.03 -8.91 -15.99
N LEU A 136 12.97 -8.26 -14.83
CA LEU A 136 13.45 -6.88 -14.66
C LEU A 136 14.94 -6.77 -14.97
N THR A 137 15.70 -7.80 -14.58
CA THR A 137 17.13 -7.90 -14.87
C THR A 137 17.41 -8.39 -16.29
N TYR A 138 16.60 -9.30 -16.84
CA TYR A 138 16.71 -9.76 -18.22
C TYR A 138 16.63 -8.63 -19.26
N PHE A 139 15.78 -7.62 -19.02
CA PHE A 139 15.62 -6.50 -19.96
C PHE A 139 16.69 -5.39 -19.81
N GLU A 140 17.54 -5.45 -18.79
CA GLU A 140 18.60 -4.47 -18.51
C GLU A 140 18.12 -3.00 -18.56
N ALA A 141 16.87 -2.75 -18.17
CA ALA A 141 16.24 -1.44 -18.23
C ALA A 141 16.06 -0.83 -16.83
N PRO A 142 16.18 0.50 -16.67
CA PRO A 142 15.75 1.17 -15.44
C PRO A 142 14.26 0.89 -15.20
N PHE A 143 13.89 0.64 -13.94
CA PHE A 143 12.52 0.32 -13.61
C PHE A 143 12.01 1.14 -12.42
N ILE A 144 10.69 1.34 -12.41
CA ILE A 144 9.96 2.06 -11.37
C ILE A 144 9.08 1.03 -10.64
N SER A 145 9.20 0.97 -9.32
CA SER A 145 8.33 0.16 -8.49
C SER A 145 6.97 0.83 -8.33
N LEU A 146 5.90 0.08 -8.55
CA LEU A 146 4.52 0.55 -8.46
C LEU A 146 3.85 -0.06 -7.22
N ALA A 147 3.62 0.75 -6.19
CA ALA A 147 3.01 0.28 -4.95
C ALA A 147 1.51 0.66 -4.90
N THR A 148 0.63 -0.35 -4.77
CA THR A 148 -0.83 -0.16 -4.68
C THR A 148 -1.31 0.27 -3.30
N LEU A 149 -0.44 0.23 -2.30
CA LEU A 149 -0.65 0.62 -0.91
C LEU A 149 0.46 1.60 -0.47
N PRO A 150 0.29 2.30 0.66
CA PRO A 150 1.36 3.05 1.29
C PRO A 150 2.60 2.18 1.57
N PRO A 151 3.81 2.74 1.52
CA PRO A 151 5.02 2.00 1.79
C PRO A 151 5.11 1.62 3.27
N TRP A 152 5.81 0.52 3.52
CA TRP A 152 6.08 -0.06 4.83
C TRP A 152 7.47 -0.70 4.80
N ASN A 153 8.05 -1.05 5.96
CA ASN A 153 9.48 -1.37 6.04
C ASN A 153 9.91 -2.61 5.23
N VAL A 154 9.00 -3.52 4.88
CA VAL A 154 9.32 -4.63 3.95
C VAL A 154 9.83 -4.11 2.59
N ILE A 155 9.28 -3.00 2.07
CA ILE A 155 9.65 -2.44 0.77
C ILE A 155 10.55 -1.19 0.92
N SER A 156 10.32 -0.41 1.98
CA SER A 156 11.00 0.88 2.17
C SER A 156 12.49 0.72 2.46
N LEU A 157 12.87 -0.37 3.16
CA LEU A 157 14.26 -0.66 3.46
C LEU A 157 15.10 -0.84 2.19
N GLN A 158 14.53 -1.47 1.15
CA GLN A 158 15.20 -1.64 -0.14
C GLN A 158 15.36 -0.31 -0.90
N MET A 159 14.48 0.66 -0.63
CA MET A 159 14.61 2.02 -1.14
C MET A 159 15.61 2.86 -0.33
N GLY A 160 16.17 2.35 0.77
CA GLY A 160 17.15 3.02 1.61
C GLY A 160 16.53 3.92 2.68
N THR A 161 15.27 3.69 3.06
CA THR A 161 14.62 4.40 4.16
C THR A 161 13.96 3.45 5.15
N HIS A 162 14.09 3.77 6.44
CA HIS A 162 13.41 3.08 7.53
C HIS A 162 12.29 3.98 8.05
N LEU A 163 11.05 3.58 7.80
CA LEU A 163 9.87 4.26 8.33
C LEU A 163 9.83 4.09 9.86
N PRO A 164 9.67 5.16 10.67
CA PRO A 164 9.70 5.03 12.12
C PRO A 164 8.49 4.27 12.70
N PRO A 165 8.69 3.10 13.34
CA PRO A 165 7.59 2.31 13.93
C PRO A 165 7.03 2.93 15.22
N SER A 166 7.57 4.07 15.67
CA SER A 166 7.06 4.83 16.81
C SER A 166 5.72 5.53 16.51
N PHE A 167 5.44 5.84 15.24
CA PHE A 167 4.22 6.51 14.81
C PHE A 167 3.65 6.02 13.47
N ILE A 168 4.37 5.16 12.72
CA ILE A 168 3.86 4.52 11.51
C ILE A 168 3.42 3.09 11.84
N PRO A 169 2.11 2.80 11.81
CA PRO A 169 1.61 1.45 12.02
C PRO A 169 2.07 0.49 10.93
N VAL A 170 2.46 -0.73 11.31
CA VAL A 170 2.61 -1.83 10.37
C VAL A 170 1.23 -2.25 9.84
N PRO A 171 1.12 -2.66 8.57
CA PRO A 171 -0.14 -3.00 7.95
C PRO A 171 -0.64 -4.40 8.35
N PHE A 172 -0.58 -4.74 9.64
CA PHE A 172 -1.14 -5.98 10.21
C PHE A 172 -2.20 -5.72 11.27
N PHE A 173 -2.25 -4.49 11.76
CA PHE A 173 -3.07 -4.11 12.88
C PHE A 173 -3.83 -2.84 12.56
N THR A 174 -5.00 -2.71 13.16
CA THR A 174 -5.84 -1.51 13.12
C THR A 174 -5.37 -0.47 14.15
N LEU A 175 -4.06 -0.21 14.20
CA LEU A 175 -3.48 0.73 15.16
C LEU A 175 -3.69 2.18 14.69
N PRO A 176 -4.03 3.11 15.61
CA PRO A 176 -4.09 4.53 15.29
C PRO A 176 -2.68 5.12 15.08
N GLU A 177 -2.56 6.26 14.40
CA GLU A 177 -1.28 6.99 14.31
C GLU A 177 -0.74 7.37 15.70
N LYS A 178 -1.63 7.78 16.62
CA LYS A 178 -1.29 8.09 18.01
C LYS A 178 -1.38 6.85 18.88
N MET A 179 -0.34 6.02 18.82
CA MET A 179 -0.25 4.79 19.60
C MET A 179 0.13 5.05 21.07
N ASN A 180 -0.52 4.33 21.98
CA ASN A 180 -0.06 4.20 23.37
C ASN A 180 1.19 3.31 23.47
N PHE A 181 1.78 3.19 24.66
CA PHE A 181 3.03 2.43 24.84
C PHE A 181 2.92 0.97 24.41
N LEU A 182 1.87 0.25 24.81
CA LEU A 182 1.70 -1.17 24.46
C LEU A 182 1.47 -1.37 22.96
N GLN A 183 0.70 -0.48 22.35
CA GLN A 183 0.52 -0.46 20.89
C GLN A 183 1.85 -0.21 20.17
N ARG A 184 2.71 0.69 20.68
CA ARG A 184 4.04 0.89 20.13
C ARG A 184 4.92 -0.35 20.30
N VAL A 185 4.88 -1.03 21.45
CA VAL A 185 5.62 -2.29 21.67
C VAL A 185 5.18 -3.33 20.63
N GLN A 186 3.88 -3.56 20.47
CA GLN A 186 3.33 -4.47 19.46
C GLN A 186 3.76 -4.08 18.05
N ASN A 187 3.63 -2.80 17.69
CA ASN A 187 3.99 -2.29 16.37
C ASN A 187 5.48 -2.49 16.07
N ASN A 188 6.35 -2.15 17.02
CA ASN A 188 7.79 -2.32 16.89
C ASN A 188 8.16 -3.80 16.73
N LEU A 189 7.62 -4.70 17.57
CA LEU A 189 7.95 -6.12 17.46
C LEU A 189 7.65 -6.69 16.07
N PHE A 190 6.51 -6.31 15.47
CA PHE A 190 6.16 -6.76 14.11
C PHE A 190 6.99 -6.06 13.03
N ASP A 191 7.27 -4.77 13.20
CA ASP A 191 8.12 -4.01 12.26
C ASP A 191 9.50 -4.63 12.14
N TRP A 192 10.09 -5.07 13.25
CA TRP A 192 11.35 -5.79 13.26
C TRP A 192 11.21 -7.20 12.69
N MET A 193 10.20 -7.97 13.13
CA MET A 193 10.11 -9.40 12.82
C MET A 193 9.74 -9.66 11.34
N VAL A 194 8.85 -8.88 10.77
CA VAL A 194 8.21 -9.19 9.48
C VAL A 194 9.17 -9.14 8.30
N PRO A 195 10.04 -8.12 8.13
CA PRO A 195 11.02 -8.10 7.05
C PRO A 195 11.93 -9.34 7.06
N TYR A 196 12.37 -9.81 8.23
CA TYR A 196 13.16 -11.04 8.34
C TYR A 196 12.34 -12.28 7.97
N ILE A 197 11.07 -12.38 8.41
CA ILE A 197 10.20 -13.49 8.03
C ILE A 197 10.02 -13.52 6.51
N MET A 198 9.70 -12.38 5.89
CA MET A 198 9.58 -12.24 4.43
C MET A 198 10.83 -12.73 3.73
N ARG A 199 11.99 -12.20 4.14
CA ARG A 199 13.27 -12.50 3.52
C ARG A 199 13.60 -13.99 3.54
N TYR A 200 13.57 -14.61 4.72
CA TYR A 200 14.08 -15.97 4.90
C TYR A 200 13.07 -17.06 4.52
N PHE A 201 11.76 -16.82 4.68
CA PHE A 201 10.75 -17.86 4.44
C PHE A 201 10.07 -17.76 3.07
N TYR A 202 10.06 -16.57 2.45
CA TYR A 202 9.32 -16.30 1.22
C TYR A 202 10.26 -15.88 0.08
N THR A 203 10.94 -14.74 0.23
CA THR A 203 11.80 -14.18 -0.82
C THR A 203 12.86 -15.18 -1.25
N ALA A 204 13.56 -15.83 -0.32
CA ALA A 204 14.58 -16.85 -0.63
C ALA A 204 14.05 -18.07 -1.43
N LYS A 205 12.76 -18.42 -1.28
CA LYS A 205 12.16 -19.50 -2.08
C LYS A 205 11.80 -19.02 -3.47
N LEU A 206 11.28 -17.80 -3.59
CA LEU A 206 10.86 -17.19 -4.84
C LEU A 206 12.06 -16.81 -5.71
N GLU A 207 13.18 -16.43 -5.09
CA GLU A 207 14.49 -16.26 -5.73
C GLU A 207 14.89 -17.51 -6.52
N LYS A 208 14.77 -18.68 -5.89
CA LYS A 208 15.08 -19.96 -6.54
C LYS A 208 14.16 -20.24 -7.73
N VAL A 209 12.92 -19.74 -7.75
CA VAL A 209 12.00 -19.98 -8.86
C VAL A 209 12.54 -19.34 -10.14
N TYR A 210 12.87 -18.04 -10.12
CA TYR A 210 13.40 -17.39 -11.33
C TYR A 210 14.85 -17.79 -11.61
N GLN A 211 15.68 -18.04 -10.60
CA GLN A 211 17.05 -18.51 -10.82
C GLN A 211 17.11 -19.91 -11.44
N ASN A 212 16.17 -20.79 -11.11
CA ASN A 212 16.08 -22.11 -11.75
C ASN A 212 15.67 -22.00 -13.23
N GLN A 213 14.92 -20.97 -13.61
CA GLN A 213 14.44 -20.76 -14.99
C GLN A 213 15.44 -19.95 -15.84
N LEU A 214 16.07 -18.93 -15.28
CA LEU A 214 16.92 -17.97 -15.99
C LEU A 214 18.42 -18.20 -15.74
N GLY A 215 18.77 -18.88 -14.65
CA GLY A 215 20.14 -19.18 -14.23
C GLY A 215 20.49 -18.57 -12.87
N SER A 216 21.41 -19.22 -12.14
CA SER A 216 21.84 -18.81 -10.80
C SER A 216 22.71 -17.54 -10.76
N HIS A 217 23.10 -17.00 -11.91
CA HIS A 217 23.86 -15.75 -12.02
C HIS A 217 22.98 -14.50 -11.88
N TYR A 218 21.66 -14.64 -11.93
CA TYR A 218 20.73 -13.55 -11.72
C TYR A 218 20.78 -13.05 -10.27
N PRO A 219 20.76 -11.72 -10.03
CA PRO A 219 20.81 -11.15 -8.69
C PRO A 219 19.70 -11.65 -7.77
N SER A 220 19.89 -11.52 -6.46
CA SER A 220 18.87 -11.76 -5.44
C SER A 220 17.70 -10.77 -5.59
N ALA A 221 16.54 -11.09 -5.01
CA ALA A 221 15.39 -10.22 -5.11
C ALA A 221 15.63 -8.88 -4.40
N GLU A 222 16.38 -8.89 -3.30
CA GLU A 222 16.80 -7.66 -2.59
C GLU A 222 17.68 -6.78 -3.46
N GLU A 223 18.67 -7.34 -4.16
CA GLU A 223 19.52 -6.59 -5.07
C GLU A 223 18.71 -5.98 -6.23
N ILE A 224 17.72 -6.73 -6.73
CA ILE A 224 16.81 -6.24 -7.76
C ILE A 224 15.99 -5.06 -7.23
N GLU A 225 15.34 -5.21 -6.08
CA GLU A 225 14.55 -4.14 -5.44
C GLU A 225 15.38 -2.90 -5.12
N ALA A 226 16.57 -3.09 -4.55
CA ALA A 226 17.50 -2.01 -4.26
C ALA A 226 17.97 -1.27 -5.51
N ASN A 227 17.91 -1.92 -6.69
CA ASN A 227 18.23 -1.31 -7.99
C ASN A 227 17.05 -0.53 -8.62
N ALA A 228 15.89 -0.46 -7.97
CA ALA A 228 14.77 0.34 -8.46
C ALA A 228 15.17 1.82 -8.58
N SER A 229 14.87 2.43 -9.73
CA SER A 229 15.14 3.86 -9.96
C SER A 229 14.27 4.76 -9.09
N MET A 230 13.05 4.31 -8.80
CA MET A 230 12.04 5.07 -8.07
C MET A 230 10.91 4.15 -7.60
N MET A 231 10.14 4.60 -6.60
CA MET A 231 8.85 4.05 -6.25
C MET A 231 7.74 5.09 -6.44
N LEU A 232 6.69 4.72 -7.18
CA LEU A 232 5.42 5.45 -7.20
C LEU A 232 4.47 4.74 -6.25
N THR A 233 4.11 5.39 -5.15
CA THR A 233 3.24 4.80 -4.13
C THR A 233 1.83 5.40 -4.14
N ASN A 234 0.82 4.53 -4.04
CA ASN A 234 -0.59 4.91 -3.88
C ASN A 234 -0.88 5.38 -2.44
N SER A 235 -0.11 6.32 -1.92
CA SER A 235 -0.35 7.01 -0.66
C SER A 235 -0.61 8.49 -0.87
N HIS A 236 -1.28 9.08 0.11
CA HIS A 236 -1.49 10.52 0.19
C HIS A 236 -1.50 10.96 1.65
N PHE A 237 -0.72 11.98 1.99
CA PHE A 237 -0.55 12.49 3.37
C PHE A 237 -1.87 12.90 4.07
N SER A 238 -2.95 13.16 3.32
CA SER A 238 -4.27 13.47 3.90
C SER A 238 -5.01 12.24 4.44
N LEU A 239 -4.60 11.04 4.04
CA LEU A 239 -5.25 9.77 4.41
C LEU A 239 -4.33 8.83 5.16
N ASN A 240 -3.05 8.82 4.80
CA ASN A 240 -2.08 7.88 5.33
C ASN A 240 -1.23 8.52 6.43
N PRO A 241 -0.51 7.69 7.21
CA PRO A 241 0.50 8.18 8.15
C PRO A 241 1.51 9.11 7.46
N LYS A 242 2.03 10.08 8.22
CA LYS A 242 2.95 11.11 7.71
C LYS A 242 4.35 10.53 7.65
N MET A 243 4.78 10.09 6.46
CA MET A 243 6.01 9.32 6.29
C MET A 243 7.21 10.21 5.90
N PRO A 244 8.43 9.94 6.43
CA PRO A 244 9.65 10.56 5.94
C PRO A 244 10.12 9.87 4.66
N LEU A 245 9.63 10.35 3.51
CA LEU A 245 9.95 9.78 2.21
C LEU A 245 11.24 10.37 1.62
N LEU A 246 12.02 9.52 0.95
CA LEU A 246 13.18 9.93 0.16
C LEU A 246 12.73 10.51 -1.19
N PRO A 247 13.60 11.28 -1.88
CA PRO A 247 13.26 11.89 -3.19
C PRO A 247 12.85 10.89 -4.28
N ASP A 248 13.30 9.64 -4.17
CA ASP A 248 12.99 8.52 -5.07
C ASP A 248 11.74 7.73 -4.65
N ILE A 249 10.99 8.19 -3.65
CA ILE A 249 9.67 7.66 -3.26
C ILE A 249 8.63 8.76 -3.43
N VAL A 250 7.82 8.65 -4.47
CA VAL A 250 6.87 9.69 -4.88
C VAL A 250 5.43 9.26 -4.59
N GLU A 251 4.73 10.07 -3.80
CA GLU A 251 3.30 9.88 -3.53
C GLU A 251 2.44 10.26 -4.75
N VAL A 252 1.74 9.26 -5.28
CA VAL A 252 0.81 9.37 -6.41
C VAL A 252 -0.57 8.80 -6.07
N GLY A 253 -0.92 8.79 -4.78
CA GLY A 253 -2.23 8.35 -4.32
C GLY A 253 -3.36 9.13 -4.99
N GLY A 254 -4.34 8.42 -5.54
CA GLY A 254 -5.50 9.04 -6.17
C GLY A 254 -5.36 9.37 -7.67
N MET A 255 -4.42 8.76 -8.40
CA MET A 255 -4.32 8.90 -9.87
C MET A 255 -5.62 8.60 -10.64
N HIS A 256 -6.48 7.74 -10.10
CA HIS A 256 -7.75 7.33 -10.71
C HIS A 256 -8.91 8.30 -10.40
N LEU A 257 -8.71 9.27 -9.51
CA LEU A 257 -9.76 10.18 -9.06
C LEU A 257 -10.04 11.24 -10.11
N ARG A 258 -11.32 11.55 -10.28
CA ARG A 258 -11.77 12.55 -11.27
C ARG A 258 -13.09 13.20 -10.84
N PRO A 259 -13.42 14.37 -11.39
CA PRO A 259 -14.77 14.89 -11.31
C PRO A 259 -15.81 13.89 -11.84
N SER A 260 -17.02 13.96 -11.29
CA SER A 260 -18.15 13.17 -11.78
C SER A 260 -18.51 13.57 -13.21
N LYS A 261 -18.90 12.56 -13.98
CA LYS A 261 -19.48 12.67 -15.32
C LYS A 261 -21.00 12.48 -15.23
N PRO A 262 -21.76 12.92 -16.24
CA PRO A 262 -23.20 12.70 -16.30
C PRO A 262 -23.55 11.21 -16.15
N LEU A 263 -24.56 10.92 -15.33
CA LEU A 263 -25.06 9.57 -15.13
C LEU A 263 -26.02 9.16 -16.25
N PRO A 264 -26.18 7.84 -16.52
CA PRO A 264 -27.25 7.36 -17.38
C PRO A 264 -28.62 7.84 -16.89
N LYS A 265 -29.50 8.25 -17.82
CA LYS A 265 -30.77 8.93 -17.52
C LYS A 265 -31.61 8.22 -16.44
N GLU A 266 -31.73 6.90 -16.53
CA GLU A 266 -32.52 6.13 -15.56
C GLU A 266 -31.93 6.16 -14.14
N LEU A 267 -30.60 6.17 -14.04
CA LEU A 267 -29.90 6.28 -12.77
C LEU A 267 -30.02 7.70 -12.22
N GLU A 268 -29.79 8.70 -13.07
CA GLU A 268 -29.95 10.12 -12.72
C GLU A 268 -31.35 10.42 -12.16
N THR A 269 -32.41 9.96 -12.84
CA THR A 269 -33.79 10.15 -12.36
C THR A 269 -34.00 9.52 -10.98
N PHE A 270 -33.56 8.26 -10.79
CA PHE A 270 -33.73 7.58 -9.50
C PHE A 270 -33.06 8.33 -8.34
N LEU A 271 -31.84 8.84 -8.56
CA LEU A 271 -31.03 9.52 -7.54
C LEU A 271 -31.46 10.97 -7.30
N SER A 272 -31.87 11.68 -8.36
CA SER A 272 -32.42 13.04 -8.27
C SER A 272 -33.76 13.06 -7.51
N ASP A 273 -34.59 12.04 -7.68
CA ASP A 273 -35.87 11.89 -6.97
C ASP A 273 -35.72 11.54 -5.47
N ALA A 274 -34.49 11.31 -4.98
CA ALA A 274 -34.22 10.96 -3.58
C ALA A 274 -34.23 12.20 -2.67
N LYS A 275 -35.44 12.65 -2.27
CA LYS A 275 -35.64 13.87 -1.45
C LYS A 275 -34.87 13.86 -0.13
N ASP A 276 -34.84 12.73 0.57
CA ASP A 276 -34.07 12.53 1.82
C ASP A 276 -32.59 12.18 1.57
N GLY A 277 -32.17 12.20 0.30
CA GLY A 277 -30.87 11.72 -0.17
C GLY A 277 -30.84 10.21 -0.38
N PHE A 278 -29.67 9.71 -0.76
CA PHE A 278 -29.47 8.29 -1.02
C PHE A 278 -28.15 7.74 -0.47
N ILE A 279 -28.08 6.41 -0.38
CA ILE A 279 -26.93 5.63 0.05
C ILE A 279 -26.44 4.78 -1.13
N LEU A 280 -25.13 4.79 -1.38
CA LEU A 280 -24.50 3.81 -2.27
C LEU A 280 -24.01 2.62 -1.42
N PHE A 281 -24.32 1.39 -1.82
CA PHE A 281 -23.78 0.18 -1.21
C PHE A 281 -23.00 -0.67 -2.23
N SER A 282 -21.70 -0.84 -2.01
CA SER A 282 -20.80 -1.60 -2.90
C SER A 282 -19.68 -2.30 -2.12
N LEU A 283 -19.58 -3.63 -2.25
CA LEU A 283 -18.52 -4.43 -1.62
C LEU A 283 -17.29 -4.64 -2.54
N GLY A 284 -17.14 -3.82 -3.57
CA GLY A 284 -16.02 -3.92 -4.52
C GLY A 284 -16.23 -4.98 -5.59
N SER A 285 -15.15 -5.36 -6.30
CA SER A 285 -15.21 -6.28 -7.45
C SER A 285 -14.97 -7.75 -7.10
N ILE A 286 -14.26 -8.02 -5.99
CA ILE A 286 -13.86 -9.38 -5.58
C ILE A 286 -14.90 -10.03 -4.68
N VAL A 287 -15.45 -9.28 -3.72
CA VAL A 287 -16.57 -9.77 -2.91
C VAL A 287 -17.81 -9.84 -3.80
N ARG A 288 -18.27 -11.06 -4.08
CA ARG A 288 -19.52 -11.28 -4.79
C ARG A 288 -20.66 -11.11 -3.78
N ALA A 289 -21.33 -9.97 -3.78
CA ALA A 289 -22.41 -9.67 -2.84
C ALA A 289 -23.54 -10.72 -2.90
N LYS A 290 -23.77 -11.33 -4.07
CA LYS A 290 -24.71 -12.46 -4.23
C LYS A 290 -24.40 -13.69 -3.36
N ASN A 291 -23.16 -13.87 -2.92
CA ASN A 291 -22.73 -14.97 -2.06
C ASN A 291 -22.96 -14.65 -0.56
N MET A 292 -23.46 -13.46 -0.25
CA MET A 292 -23.81 -13.06 1.11
C MET A 292 -24.80 -14.05 1.73
N PRO A 293 -24.59 -14.48 2.99
CA PRO A 293 -25.54 -15.35 3.69
C PRO A 293 -26.94 -14.76 3.68
N GLU A 294 -27.95 -15.60 3.49
CA GLU A 294 -29.33 -15.14 3.29
C GLU A 294 -29.83 -14.26 4.45
N GLU A 295 -29.57 -14.66 5.70
CA GLU A 295 -29.96 -13.86 6.86
C GLU A 295 -29.23 -12.52 6.95
N MET A 296 -27.96 -12.47 6.57
CA MET A 296 -27.22 -11.20 6.49
C MET A 296 -27.83 -10.28 5.44
N ARG A 297 -28.13 -10.81 4.24
CA ARG A 297 -28.82 -10.07 3.17
C ARG A 297 -30.18 -9.55 3.64
N LYS A 298 -30.99 -10.39 4.30
CA LYS A 298 -32.30 -9.99 4.85
C LYS A 298 -32.16 -8.91 5.92
N THR A 299 -31.14 -8.96 6.78
CA THR A 299 -30.88 -7.90 7.77
C THR A 299 -30.63 -6.55 7.08
N PHE A 300 -29.81 -6.50 6.03
CA PHE A 300 -29.64 -5.27 5.24
C PHE A 300 -30.95 -4.77 4.65
N LEU A 301 -31.77 -5.64 4.06
CA LEU A 301 -33.06 -5.24 3.48
C LEU A 301 -34.05 -4.74 4.53
N ARG A 302 -34.10 -5.36 5.72
CA ARG A 302 -34.94 -4.89 6.85
C ARG A 302 -34.52 -3.50 7.32
N VAL A 303 -33.22 -3.25 7.46
CA VAL A 303 -32.71 -1.90 7.79
C VAL A 303 -33.03 -0.91 6.68
N PHE A 304 -32.78 -1.26 5.41
CA PHE A 304 -33.04 -0.38 4.28
C PHE A 304 -34.53 -0.03 4.15
N ALA A 305 -35.43 -0.95 4.46
CA ALA A 305 -36.87 -0.67 4.48
C ALA A 305 -37.29 0.33 5.59
N LYS A 306 -36.49 0.49 6.65
CA LYS A 306 -36.79 1.40 7.77
C LYS A 306 -36.25 2.83 7.59
N ILE A 307 -35.29 3.03 6.70
CA ILE A 307 -34.69 4.35 6.45
C ILE A 307 -35.42 5.11 5.34
N LYS A 308 -35.37 6.45 5.39
CA LYS A 308 -36.03 7.32 4.41
C LYS A 308 -35.23 7.45 3.10
N GLN A 309 -33.92 7.22 3.16
CA GLN A 309 -33.04 7.33 2.01
C GLN A 309 -33.34 6.23 0.98
N LYS A 310 -33.16 6.56 -0.29
CA LYS A 310 -33.03 5.53 -1.31
C LYS A 310 -31.69 4.81 -1.17
N VAL A 311 -31.62 3.55 -1.56
CA VAL A 311 -30.37 2.78 -1.58
C VAL A 311 -30.12 2.30 -2.98
N ILE A 312 -28.92 2.56 -3.51
CA ILE A 312 -28.44 1.91 -4.72
C ILE A 312 -27.38 0.88 -4.36
N TRP A 313 -27.65 -0.38 -4.67
CA TRP A 313 -26.83 -1.52 -4.27
C TRP A 313 -26.22 -2.20 -5.49
N LYS A 314 -24.89 -2.23 -5.55
CA LYS A 314 -24.16 -3.07 -6.52
C LYS A 314 -24.41 -4.55 -6.21
N TRP A 315 -25.04 -5.27 -7.13
CA TRP A 315 -25.47 -6.66 -6.96
C TRP A 315 -25.32 -7.46 -8.26
N GLU A 316 -24.73 -8.65 -8.21
CA GLU A 316 -24.30 -9.36 -9.42
C GLU A 316 -25.43 -10.07 -10.22
N THR A 317 -26.67 -10.10 -9.73
CA THR A 317 -27.83 -10.69 -10.46
C THR A 317 -28.87 -9.64 -10.88
N GLU A 318 -29.75 -10.00 -11.83
CA GLU A 318 -30.79 -9.07 -12.35
C GLU A 318 -31.90 -8.79 -11.34
N SER A 319 -32.14 -9.72 -10.40
CA SER A 319 -33.16 -9.61 -9.38
C SER A 319 -32.65 -10.10 -8.03
N MET A 320 -33.27 -9.60 -6.96
CA MET A 320 -33.04 -10.03 -5.58
C MET A 320 -34.41 -10.17 -4.89
N PRO A 321 -34.71 -11.31 -4.24
CA PRO A 321 -35.95 -11.48 -3.49
C PRO A 321 -36.09 -10.44 -2.37
N ASP A 322 -37.32 -10.06 -2.03
CA ASP A 322 -37.65 -9.19 -0.89
C ASP A 322 -37.08 -7.76 -0.97
N THR A 323 -36.73 -7.29 -2.18
CA THR A 323 -36.15 -5.96 -2.37
C THR A 323 -37.17 -4.86 -2.03
N PRO A 324 -36.91 -3.99 -1.03
CA PRO A 324 -37.83 -2.91 -0.65
C PRO A 324 -37.99 -1.86 -1.77
N PRO A 325 -39.10 -1.10 -1.81
CA PRO A 325 -39.35 -0.10 -2.86
C PRO A 325 -38.31 1.03 -2.96
N ASN A 326 -37.59 1.32 -1.88
CA ASN A 326 -36.53 2.34 -1.85
C ASN A 326 -35.15 1.79 -2.22
N VAL A 327 -35.02 0.50 -2.54
CA VAL A 327 -33.76 -0.15 -2.91
C VAL A 327 -33.76 -0.43 -4.42
N LYS A 328 -32.70 0.02 -5.11
CA LYS A 328 -32.42 -0.30 -6.51
C LYS A 328 -31.12 -1.08 -6.61
N ILE A 329 -31.14 -2.20 -7.32
CA ILE A 329 -29.95 -3.01 -7.58
C ILE A 329 -29.39 -2.75 -8.97
N SER A 330 -28.08 -2.93 -9.14
CA SER A 330 -27.44 -2.94 -10.47
C SER A 330 -26.18 -3.79 -10.46
N LYS A 331 -25.92 -4.50 -11.55
CA LYS A 331 -24.66 -5.25 -11.78
C LYS A 331 -23.47 -4.32 -11.90
N TRP A 332 -23.66 -3.16 -12.52
CA TRP A 332 -22.61 -2.20 -12.77
C TRP A 332 -23.05 -0.79 -12.39
N LEU A 333 -22.18 -0.09 -11.66
CA LEU A 333 -22.42 1.26 -11.18
C LEU A 333 -21.22 2.14 -11.50
N PRO A 334 -21.43 3.33 -12.10
CA PRO A 334 -20.37 4.32 -12.26
C PRO A 334 -20.07 5.00 -10.90
N GLN A 335 -19.30 4.30 -10.05
CA GLN A 335 -19.13 4.61 -8.62
C GLN A 335 -18.71 6.07 -8.35
N GLN A 336 -17.65 6.59 -8.98
CA GLN A 336 -17.23 8.00 -8.81
C GLN A 336 -18.30 9.00 -9.25
N ASP A 337 -19.05 8.68 -10.30
CA ASP A 337 -20.10 9.56 -10.80
C ASP A 337 -21.28 9.63 -9.81
N ILE A 338 -21.62 8.50 -9.19
CA ILE A 338 -22.62 8.43 -8.12
C ILE A 338 -22.13 9.15 -6.85
N LEU A 339 -20.87 8.95 -6.46
CA LEU A 339 -20.28 9.62 -5.30
C LEU A 339 -20.19 11.14 -5.49
N GLY A 340 -20.08 11.63 -6.74
CA GLY A 340 -20.14 13.05 -7.06
C GLY A 340 -21.55 13.64 -7.18
N HIS A 341 -22.61 12.84 -7.05
CA HIS A 341 -23.99 13.33 -7.17
C HIS A 341 -24.43 14.13 -5.92
N PRO A 342 -25.11 15.28 -6.06
CA PRO A 342 -25.41 16.17 -4.93
C PRO A 342 -26.26 15.55 -3.81
N ASN A 343 -27.15 14.60 -4.14
CA ASN A 343 -28.03 13.93 -3.18
C ASN A 343 -27.39 12.77 -2.39
N ILE A 344 -26.13 12.40 -2.67
CA ILE A 344 -25.46 11.33 -1.92
C ILE A 344 -25.30 11.75 -0.44
N LYS A 345 -25.57 10.80 0.46
CA LYS A 345 -25.40 11.01 1.91
C LYS A 345 -24.34 10.12 2.52
N LEU A 346 -24.28 8.86 2.10
CA LEU A 346 -23.45 7.84 2.72
C LEU A 346 -22.97 6.83 1.68
N PHE A 347 -21.73 6.39 1.81
CA PHE A 347 -21.19 5.25 1.08
C PHE A 347 -20.96 4.06 2.02
N MET A 348 -21.76 3.01 1.87
CA MET A 348 -21.53 1.72 2.50
C MET A 348 -20.57 0.90 1.63
N THR A 349 -19.41 0.55 2.17
CA THR A 349 -18.33 -0.08 1.39
C THR A 349 -17.56 -1.12 2.16
N HIS A 350 -17.00 -2.09 1.45
CA HIS A 350 -16.00 -3.01 2.01
C HIS A 350 -14.73 -2.32 2.53
N GLY A 351 -14.46 -1.06 2.15
CA GLY A 351 -13.31 -0.31 2.65
C GLY A 351 -11.99 -0.52 1.90
N GLY A 352 -12.02 -1.05 0.67
CA GLY A 352 -10.82 -1.09 -0.18
C GLY A 352 -10.26 0.32 -0.44
N LEU A 353 -8.92 0.45 -0.51
CA LEU A 353 -8.24 1.75 -0.51
C LEU A 353 -8.74 2.72 -1.58
N LEU A 354 -8.99 2.25 -2.82
CA LEU A 354 -9.51 3.10 -3.89
C LEU A 354 -10.91 3.64 -3.56
N SER A 355 -11.79 2.81 -3.01
CA SER A 355 -13.13 3.26 -2.59
C SER A 355 -13.07 4.29 -1.47
N VAL A 356 -12.10 4.17 -0.54
CA VAL A 356 -11.86 5.18 0.50
C VAL A 356 -11.33 6.48 -0.12
N GLN A 357 -10.39 6.40 -1.05
CA GLN A 357 -9.86 7.56 -1.78
C GLN A 357 -10.96 8.28 -2.58
N GLU A 358 -11.84 7.56 -3.25
CA GLU A 358 -13.00 8.11 -3.97
C GLU A 358 -14.00 8.79 -3.03
N ALA A 359 -14.31 8.16 -1.89
CA ALA A 359 -15.17 8.72 -0.86
C ALA A 359 -14.63 10.07 -0.35
N VAL A 360 -13.33 10.12 -0.07
CA VAL A 360 -12.64 11.33 0.41
C VAL A 360 -12.60 12.38 -0.67
N TYR A 361 -12.25 12.01 -1.90
CA TYR A 361 -12.25 12.93 -3.03
C TYR A 361 -13.61 13.60 -3.19
N HIS A 362 -14.71 12.85 -3.16
CA HIS A 362 -16.06 13.39 -3.32
C HIS A 362 -16.68 13.95 -2.02
N GLY A 363 -16.03 13.76 -0.86
CA GLY A 363 -16.50 14.28 0.43
C GLY A 363 -17.76 13.56 0.94
N VAL A 364 -17.83 12.23 0.77
CA VAL A 364 -18.94 11.38 1.20
C VAL A 364 -18.53 10.47 2.37
N PRO A 365 -19.10 10.63 3.58
CA PRO A 365 -18.82 9.75 4.72
C PRO A 365 -19.05 8.28 4.37
N LEU A 366 -18.38 7.36 5.08
CA LEU A 366 -18.49 5.94 4.81
C LEU A 366 -18.86 5.09 6.04
N LEU A 367 -19.63 4.03 5.79
CA LEU A 367 -19.79 2.92 6.71
C LEU A 367 -18.98 1.76 6.15
N GLY A 368 -17.89 1.41 6.84
CA GLY A 368 -17.00 0.34 6.45
C GLY A 368 -17.52 -1.02 6.89
N LEU A 369 -17.51 -1.97 5.97
CA LEU A 369 -17.90 -3.37 6.16
C LEU A 369 -16.74 -4.28 5.71
N PRO A 370 -15.60 -4.29 6.41
CA PRO A 370 -14.43 -5.03 5.97
C PRO A 370 -14.70 -6.51 5.75
N VAL A 371 -14.13 -7.06 4.70
CA VAL A 371 -14.22 -8.48 4.36
C VAL A 371 -12.84 -9.13 4.37
N PHE A 372 -11.87 -8.55 3.68
CA PHE A 372 -10.53 -9.13 3.53
C PHE A 372 -9.43 -8.12 3.20
N GLY A 373 -8.18 -8.56 3.26
CA GLY A 373 -7.02 -7.76 2.83
C GLY A 373 -6.83 -6.49 3.67
N ASP A 374 -6.53 -5.38 3.01
CA ASP A 374 -6.25 -4.08 3.63
C ASP A 374 -7.49 -3.37 4.21
N GLN A 375 -8.69 -3.92 4.00
CA GLN A 375 -9.96 -3.28 4.30
C GLN A 375 -10.14 -2.92 5.78
N ASP A 376 -9.80 -3.84 6.70
CA ASP A 376 -9.91 -3.60 8.14
C ASP A 376 -9.04 -2.39 8.56
N ILE A 377 -7.84 -2.28 8.00
CA ILE A 377 -6.89 -1.20 8.28
C ILE A 377 -7.40 0.13 7.71
N ASN A 378 -7.84 0.14 6.45
CA ASN A 378 -8.36 1.34 5.81
C ASN A 378 -9.59 1.90 6.53
N VAL A 379 -10.53 1.03 6.94
CA VAL A 379 -11.73 1.44 7.66
C VAL A 379 -11.37 1.95 9.06
N ALA A 380 -10.47 1.28 9.77
CA ALA A 380 -9.99 1.77 11.07
C ALA A 380 -9.28 3.13 10.95
N GLN A 381 -8.49 3.35 9.89
CA GLN A 381 -7.88 4.65 9.61
C GLN A 381 -8.93 5.72 9.29
N ALA A 382 -9.96 5.38 8.51
CA ALA A 382 -11.07 6.29 8.20
C ALA A 382 -11.89 6.68 9.45
N GLU A 383 -12.11 5.73 10.36
CA GLU A 383 -12.80 5.94 11.64
C GLU A 383 -11.94 6.81 12.58
N ASN A 384 -10.65 6.51 12.71
CA ASN A 384 -9.69 7.34 13.45
C ASN A 384 -9.56 8.77 12.90
N ALA A 385 -9.70 8.93 11.58
CA ALA A 385 -9.73 10.23 10.92
C ALA A 385 -11.07 10.95 11.10
N GLY A 386 -12.11 10.30 11.65
CA GLY A 386 -13.37 10.90 12.07
C GLY A 386 -14.41 11.07 10.96
N PHE A 387 -14.31 10.33 9.85
CA PHE A 387 -15.27 10.41 8.75
C PHE A 387 -16.02 9.10 8.44
N ALA A 388 -15.79 8.07 9.26
CA ALA A 388 -16.37 6.76 9.07
C ALA A 388 -16.81 6.12 10.38
N LEU A 389 -17.62 5.08 10.27
CA LEU A 389 -17.83 4.06 11.30
C LEU A 389 -17.50 2.68 10.71
N SER A 390 -17.08 1.75 11.57
CA SER A 390 -16.84 0.35 11.19
C SER A 390 -17.97 -0.59 11.63
N GLN A 391 -18.27 -1.59 10.80
CA GLN A 391 -19.18 -2.69 11.08
C GLN A 391 -18.51 -4.01 10.70
N GLU A 392 -18.34 -4.91 11.68
CA GLU A 392 -17.94 -6.29 11.38
C GLU A 392 -19.04 -6.95 10.54
N ILE A 393 -18.69 -7.34 9.31
CA ILE A 393 -19.66 -7.81 8.32
C ILE A 393 -20.32 -9.12 8.75
N LEU A 394 -19.62 -9.97 9.51
CA LEU A 394 -20.15 -11.25 9.97
C LEU A 394 -21.08 -11.11 11.19
N GLU A 395 -21.04 -9.96 11.87
CA GLU A 395 -21.79 -9.69 13.10
C GLU A 395 -22.84 -8.58 12.89
N VAL A 396 -23.29 -8.42 11.66
CA VAL A 396 -24.32 -7.43 11.30
C VAL A 396 -25.62 -7.78 12.01
N ASN A 397 -26.03 -6.89 12.91
CA ASN A 397 -27.32 -6.91 13.57
C ASN A 397 -28.13 -5.66 13.17
N GLU A 398 -29.45 -5.80 13.18
CA GLU A 398 -30.36 -4.78 12.63
C GLU A 398 -30.28 -3.45 13.38
N ASP A 399 -30.25 -3.50 14.72
CA ASP A 399 -30.27 -2.32 15.57
C ASP A 399 -28.96 -1.53 15.50
N ASP A 400 -27.80 -2.20 15.58
CA ASP A 400 -26.48 -1.55 15.46
C ASP A 400 -26.26 -0.98 14.06
N LEU A 401 -26.65 -1.73 13.02
CA LEU A 401 -26.52 -1.25 11.64
C LEU A 401 -27.39 0.00 11.42
N LEU A 402 -28.65 -0.03 11.88
CA LEU A 402 -29.54 1.12 11.80
C LEU A 402 -29.00 2.32 12.59
N ALA A 403 -28.50 2.09 13.81
CA ALA A 403 -27.92 3.14 14.65
C ALA A 403 -26.67 3.77 14.02
N LYS A 404 -25.78 2.98 13.42
CA LYS A 404 -24.60 3.49 12.72
C LYS A 404 -24.96 4.30 11.48
N ILE A 405 -25.94 3.83 10.69
CA ILE A 405 -26.44 4.58 9.53
C ILE A 405 -27.06 5.91 10.00
N ASP A 406 -27.91 5.88 11.02
CA ASP A 406 -28.54 7.09 11.56
C ASP A 406 -27.50 8.11 12.03
N ARG A 407 -26.49 7.68 12.80
CA ARG A 407 -25.38 8.54 13.23
C ARG A 407 -24.62 9.15 12.07
N LEU A 408 -24.29 8.39 11.04
CA LEU A 408 -23.58 8.90 9.86
C LEU A 408 -24.41 9.88 9.03
N LEU A 409 -25.74 9.74 9.05
CA LEU A 409 -26.67 10.62 8.34
C LEU A 409 -26.99 11.90 9.13
N THR A 410 -27.00 11.84 10.45
CA THR A 410 -27.46 12.95 11.32
C THR A 410 -26.33 13.74 11.98
N GLU A 411 -25.21 13.10 12.33
CA GLU A 411 -24.08 13.78 12.97
C GLU A 411 -23.20 14.50 11.92
N ASN A 412 -23.33 15.83 11.84
CA ASN A 412 -22.60 16.65 10.86
C ASN A 412 -21.07 16.50 10.88
N ARG A 413 -20.49 16.11 12.03
CA ARG A 413 -19.04 15.97 12.19
C ARG A 413 -18.39 15.07 11.13
N PHE A 414 -19.06 13.99 10.71
CA PHE A 414 -18.52 13.08 9.69
C PHE A 414 -18.44 13.75 8.32
N ARG A 415 -19.51 14.47 7.93
CA ARG A 415 -19.62 15.20 6.66
C ARG A 415 -18.67 16.39 6.63
N GLU A 416 -18.56 17.13 7.73
CA GLU A 416 -17.62 18.24 7.87
C GLU A 416 -16.17 17.75 7.76
N LYS A 417 -15.85 16.67 8.48
CA LYS A 417 -14.50 16.11 8.49
C LYS A 417 -14.07 15.62 7.13
N ILE A 418 -14.91 14.87 6.42
CA ILE A 418 -14.54 14.38 5.09
C ILE A 418 -14.49 15.49 4.04
N LYS A 419 -15.34 16.52 4.14
CA LYS A 419 -15.25 17.68 3.25
C LYS A 419 -13.97 18.48 3.49
N GLN A 420 -13.50 18.57 4.73
CA GLN A 420 -12.19 19.13 5.03
C GLN A 420 -11.09 18.31 4.34
N LEU A 421 -11.10 16.98 4.50
CA LEU A 421 -10.11 16.10 3.88
C LEU A 421 -10.18 16.11 2.34
N SER A 422 -11.38 16.21 1.76
CA SER A 422 -11.59 16.37 0.32
C SER A 422 -10.86 17.59 -0.23
N LYS A 423 -10.96 18.73 0.47
CA LYS A 423 -10.23 19.96 0.11
C LYS A 423 -8.73 19.72 0.17
N VAL A 424 -8.21 19.17 1.26
CA VAL A 424 -6.76 18.87 1.43
C VAL A 424 -6.26 17.90 0.35
N MET A 425 -7.04 16.88 0.00
CA MET A 425 -6.67 15.90 -1.01
C MET A 425 -6.57 16.51 -2.41
N ARG A 426 -7.45 17.46 -2.73
CA ARG A 426 -7.50 18.13 -4.03
C ARG A 426 -6.52 19.30 -4.14
N ASP A 427 -6.15 19.90 -3.02
CA ASP A 427 -5.27 21.07 -2.95
C ASP A 427 -3.80 20.65 -3.01
N GLN A 428 -3.32 20.42 -4.23
CA GLN A 428 -1.95 20.03 -4.52
C GLN A 428 -1.43 20.80 -5.74
N PRO A 429 -0.11 21.09 -5.82
CA PRO A 429 0.47 21.85 -6.93
C PRO A 429 0.38 21.13 -8.29
N GLN A 430 0.34 19.80 -8.26
CA GLN A 430 0.16 18.93 -9.42
C GLN A 430 -0.82 17.84 -9.03
N SER A 431 -1.65 17.41 -9.98
CA SER A 431 -2.44 16.21 -9.77
C SER A 431 -1.54 14.97 -9.61
N PRO A 432 -1.99 13.92 -8.91
CA PRO A 432 -1.23 12.68 -8.79
C PRO A 432 -0.83 12.06 -10.14
N LEU A 433 -1.66 12.23 -11.18
CA LEU A 433 -1.37 11.76 -12.53
C LEU A 433 -0.29 12.59 -13.23
N GLU A 434 -0.37 13.92 -13.17
CA GLU A 434 0.69 14.78 -13.75
C GLU A 434 2.03 14.53 -13.09
N ARG A 435 2.04 14.35 -11.76
CA ARG A 435 3.22 14.00 -10.98
C ARG A 435 3.80 12.65 -11.42
N SER A 436 2.97 11.61 -11.56
CA SER A 436 3.44 10.27 -11.96
C SER A 436 4.00 10.24 -13.37
N LEU A 437 3.39 10.97 -14.31
CA LEU A 437 3.89 11.16 -15.67
C LEU A 437 5.25 11.86 -15.68
N PHE A 438 5.33 13.01 -14.99
CA PHE A 438 6.58 13.78 -14.90
C PHE A 438 7.74 12.93 -14.38
N TRP A 439 7.54 12.21 -13.27
CA TRP A 439 8.60 11.42 -12.65
C TRP A 439 8.96 10.16 -13.44
N SER A 440 7.98 9.54 -14.09
CA SER A 440 8.23 8.42 -14.99
C SER A 440 9.12 8.84 -16.16
N GLU A 441 8.81 9.97 -16.79
CA GLU A 441 9.66 10.54 -17.84
C GLU A 441 10.98 11.10 -17.31
N TYR A 442 11.02 11.57 -16.07
CA TYR A 442 12.26 12.00 -15.42
C TYR A 442 13.25 10.83 -15.31
N VAL A 443 12.79 9.67 -14.83
CA VAL A 443 13.61 8.45 -14.78
C VAL A 443 14.13 8.09 -16.17
N MET A 444 13.28 8.18 -17.21
CA MET A 444 13.69 7.91 -18.59
C MET A 444 14.74 8.91 -19.10
N ARG A 445 14.50 10.22 -18.94
CA ARG A 445 15.43 11.29 -19.36
C ARG A 445 16.79 11.20 -18.68
N HIS A 446 16.80 10.75 -17.43
CA HIS A 446 18.01 10.66 -16.61
C HIS A 446 18.54 9.23 -16.48
N LYS A 447 18.17 8.32 -17.39
CA LYS A 447 18.70 6.95 -17.50
C LYS A 447 18.70 6.20 -16.16
N GLY A 448 17.58 6.28 -15.43
CA GLY A 448 17.42 5.66 -14.11
C GLY A 448 17.53 6.62 -12.92
N ALA A 449 17.85 7.90 -13.15
CA ALA A 449 17.94 8.94 -12.12
C ALA A 449 18.78 8.55 -10.86
N PRO A 450 20.03 8.06 -11.04
CA PRO A 450 20.84 7.55 -9.93
C PRO A 450 21.13 8.59 -8.84
N HIS A 451 21.06 9.89 -9.16
CA HIS A 451 21.26 10.99 -8.21
C HIS A 451 20.11 11.16 -7.20
N LEU A 452 18.96 10.50 -7.39
CA LEU A 452 17.88 10.46 -6.40
C LEU A 452 18.04 9.32 -5.39
N ARG A 453 18.86 8.31 -5.72
CA ARG A 453 19.08 7.13 -4.90
C ARG A 453 19.82 7.50 -3.62
N SER A 454 19.28 7.09 -2.47
CA SER A 454 19.97 7.23 -1.19
C SER A 454 21.16 6.27 -1.09
N PRO A 455 22.35 6.73 -0.64
CA PRO A 455 23.48 5.85 -0.31
C PRO A 455 23.16 4.84 0.80
N ALA A 456 22.10 5.07 1.57
CA ALA A 456 21.64 4.13 2.60
C ALA A 456 21.34 2.73 2.06
N ARG A 457 21.02 2.59 0.77
CA ARG A 457 20.80 1.29 0.12
C ARG A 457 22.04 0.39 0.10
N ASP A 458 23.22 0.99 0.23
CA ASP A 458 24.51 0.28 0.16
C ASP A 458 25.10 0.03 1.57
N LEU A 459 24.41 0.45 2.63
CA LEU A 459 24.83 0.28 4.02
C LEU A 459 24.25 -1.00 4.63
N ASN A 460 25.05 -1.70 5.42
CA ASN A 460 24.51 -2.74 6.30
C ASN A 460 23.82 -2.12 7.53
N TRP A 461 23.10 -2.95 8.29
CA TRP A 461 22.35 -2.51 9.47
C TRP A 461 23.21 -1.78 10.52
N ILE A 462 24.45 -2.22 10.75
CA ILE A 462 25.37 -1.62 11.73
C ILE A 462 25.71 -0.19 11.30
N GLN A 463 26.04 -0.01 10.02
CA GLN A 463 26.40 1.30 9.44
C GLN A 463 25.19 2.23 9.37
N TYR A 464 24.04 1.74 8.90
CA TYR A 464 22.81 2.52 8.77
C TYR A 464 22.38 3.12 10.11
N HIS A 465 22.48 2.35 11.20
CA HIS A 465 22.16 2.82 12.55
C HIS A 465 23.35 3.41 13.31
N SER A 466 24.52 3.56 12.67
CA SER A 466 25.74 4.10 13.26
C SER A 466 26.15 3.39 14.57
N VAL A 467 25.90 2.09 14.65
CA VAL A 467 26.23 1.26 15.83
C VAL A 467 27.74 1.13 16.00
N ASP A 468 28.47 1.05 14.89
CA ASP A 468 29.93 1.11 14.83
C ASP A 468 30.49 2.43 15.38
N VAL A 469 29.89 3.57 15.00
CA VAL A 469 30.26 4.89 15.52
C VAL A 469 29.95 5.00 17.02
N ALA A 470 28.76 4.56 17.44
CA ALA A 470 28.38 4.58 18.86
C ALA A 470 29.32 3.70 19.71
N ALA A 471 29.67 2.51 19.21
CA ALA A 471 30.63 1.63 19.87
C ALA A 471 32.03 2.28 19.96
N PHE A 472 32.49 2.95 18.90
CA PHE A 472 33.78 3.66 18.89
C PHE A 472 33.81 4.82 19.91
N VAL A 473 32.75 5.64 19.97
CA VAL A 473 32.63 6.74 20.94
C VAL A 473 32.59 6.19 22.37
N PHE A 474 31.82 5.13 22.62
CA PHE A 474 31.77 4.47 23.93
C PHE A 474 33.13 3.90 24.35
N PHE A 475 33.88 3.33 23.40
CA PHE A 475 35.24 2.83 23.64
C PHE A 475 36.21 3.95 24.04
N ILE A 476 36.19 5.10 23.35
CA ILE A 476 37.02 6.27 23.71
C ILE A 476 36.65 6.78 25.10
N PHE A 477 35.35 6.93 25.36
CA PHE A 477 34.86 7.43 26.64
C PHE A 477 35.27 6.51 27.80
N SER A 478 35.02 5.20 27.68
CA SER A 478 35.39 4.22 28.70
C SER A 478 36.89 4.15 28.93
N THR A 479 37.71 4.17 27.86
CA THR A 479 39.18 4.19 27.97
C THR A 479 39.67 5.44 28.69
N THR A 480 39.11 6.61 28.40
CA THR A 480 39.45 7.87 29.06
C THR A 480 39.11 7.83 30.56
N VAL A 481 37.91 7.34 30.91
CA VAL A 481 37.51 7.18 32.32
C VAL A 481 38.43 6.20 33.05
N LEU A 482 38.75 5.05 32.45
CA LEU A 482 39.65 4.07 33.05
C LEU A 482 41.07 4.63 33.25
N LEU A 483 41.59 5.39 32.29
CA LEU A 483 42.88 6.07 32.42
C LEU A 483 42.87 7.12 33.54
N LEU A 484 41.82 7.94 33.64
CA LEU A 484 41.67 8.90 34.73
C LEU A 484 41.61 8.20 36.10
N LEU A 485 40.83 7.12 36.22
CA LEU A 485 40.76 6.33 37.45
C LEU A 485 42.10 5.68 37.80
N TYR A 486 42.85 5.20 36.80
CA TYR A 486 44.19 4.64 36.98
C TYR A 486 45.17 5.72 37.49
N VAL A 487 45.19 6.89 36.86
CA VAL A 487 46.03 8.03 37.26
C VAL A 487 45.67 8.48 38.68
N LEU A 488 44.37 8.65 38.98
CA LEU A 488 43.91 9.00 40.34
C LEU A 488 44.33 7.95 41.36
N ARG A 489 44.20 6.65 41.04
CA ARG A 489 44.66 5.57 41.93
C ARG A 489 46.17 5.62 42.16
N LYS A 490 46.96 5.89 41.12
CA LYS A 490 48.42 6.06 41.24
C LYS A 490 48.79 7.27 42.08
N LEU A 491 48.14 8.41 41.85
CA LEU A 491 48.34 9.62 42.66
C LEU A 491 47.98 9.36 44.12
N CYS A 492 46.81 8.78 44.41
CA CYS A 492 46.41 8.41 45.77
C CYS A 492 47.40 7.44 46.42
N ALA A 493 47.88 6.42 45.70
CA ALA A 493 48.89 5.49 46.22
C ALA A 493 50.22 6.20 46.52
N CYS A 494 50.66 7.12 45.67
CA CYS A 494 51.84 7.96 45.91
C CYS A 494 51.65 8.86 47.14
N PHE A 495 50.49 9.50 47.31
CA PHE A 495 50.17 10.30 48.49
C PHE A 495 50.17 9.47 49.78
N ILE A 496 49.58 8.27 49.76
CA ILE A 496 49.57 7.35 50.92
C ILE A 496 50.99 6.88 51.24
N SER A 497 51.79 6.51 50.23
CA SER A 497 53.18 6.10 50.40
C SER A 497 54.04 7.20 51.01
N LYS A 498 53.92 8.44 50.50
CA LYS A 498 54.62 9.62 51.04
C LYS A 498 54.21 9.91 52.49
N ARG A 499 52.91 9.88 52.79
CA ARG A 499 52.40 10.06 54.16
C ARG A 499 52.91 8.96 55.10
N ASN A 500 53.02 7.71 54.63
CA ASN A 500 53.57 6.62 55.43
C ASN A 500 55.08 6.78 55.69
N SER A 501 55.86 7.25 54.71
CA SER A 501 57.29 7.54 54.92
C SER A 501 57.49 8.70 55.90
N GLU A 502 56.74 9.79 55.74
CA GLU A 502 56.78 10.94 56.67
C GLU A 502 56.42 10.54 58.10
N ASN A 503 55.41 9.67 58.28
CA ASN A 503 55.05 9.12 59.60
C ASN A 503 56.13 8.20 60.18
N TYR A 504 56.81 7.40 59.35
CA TYR A 504 57.91 6.54 59.78
C TYR A 504 59.11 7.37 60.25
N ASP A 505 59.52 8.38 59.47
CA ASP A 505 60.61 9.28 59.82
C ASP A 505 60.30 10.09 61.10
N ARG A 506 59.05 10.52 61.28
CA ARG A 506 58.60 11.20 62.49
C ARG A 506 58.68 10.30 63.73
N LYS A 507 58.31 9.01 63.61
CA LYS A 507 58.47 8.02 64.69
C LYS A 507 59.94 7.71 65.00
N LYS A 508 60.82 7.72 63.99
CA LYS A 508 62.26 7.49 64.17
C LYS A 508 62.96 8.63 64.91
N LYS A 509 62.49 9.88 64.76
CA LYS A 509 63.01 11.05 65.52
C LYS A 509 62.53 11.13 66.98
N LEU A 510 61.51 10.35 67.36
CA LEU A 510 60.92 10.33 68.71
C LEU A 510 61.47 9.21 69.60
N LYS A 511 62.33 8.34 69.06
CA LYS A 511 63.15 7.37 69.79
C LYS A 511 64.58 7.87 69.80
#